data_AF-A0A194X4W5-F1
#
_entry.id   AF-A0A194X4W5-F1
#
_cell.length_a   1.000
_cell.length_b   1.000
_cell.length_c   1.000
_cell.angle_alpha   90.00
_cell.angle_beta   90.00
_cell.angle_gamma   90.00
#
_symmetry.space_group_name_H-M   'P 1'
#
loop_
_entity.id
_entity.type
_entity.pdbx_description
1 polymer ?
#
loop_
_entity_poly.entity_id
_entity_poly.type
_entity_poly.pdbx_seq_one_letter_code
_entity_poly.pdbx_strand_id
1 'polypeptide(L)'
;MYWNTLTVVALLGQSVRAQNMLRFGCSQLSIERADTLENPGVAPSPHTHQIVGGNSFNITMTPVTYDPSVQSTCTSCTYSEDFGNYWTASLYFQSPDNGTFQRVPQMANGGLTQNGGLTVYYMPYSAKNNKMTAFPPGFRMKAGEPTATTDNRVSICHRCLGNGEGFAPCDAKNIGPFPDKYCPQGIRASIIL
;
A
#
# COMPACT_ATOMS: atom_id res chain seq x y z
N MET A 1 -22.73 31.02 41.89
CA MET A 1 -21.43 30.34 41.71
C MET A 1 -21.52 29.14 40.75
N TYR A 2 -22.23 29.24 39.61
CA TYR A 2 -22.38 28.12 38.65
C TYR A 2 -22.18 28.53 37.19
N TRP A 3 -21.47 29.64 36.94
CA TRP A 3 -21.22 30.15 35.59
C TRP A 3 -19.77 29.98 35.13
N ASN A 4 -18.86 29.59 36.04
CA ASN A 4 -17.44 29.39 35.70
C ASN A 4 -17.11 27.97 35.25
N THR A 5 -18.07 27.04 35.26
CA THR A 5 -17.86 25.64 34.84
C THR A 5 -18.19 25.37 33.38
N LEU A 6 -18.90 26.28 32.69
CA LEU A 6 -19.25 26.12 31.28
C LEU A 6 -18.14 26.56 30.31
N THR A 7 -17.20 27.40 30.74
CA THR A 7 -16.13 27.92 29.87
C THR A 7 -14.95 26.97 29.70
N VAL A 8 -14.77 25.98 30.57
CA VAL A 8 -13.64 25.03 30.47
C VAL A 8 -13.90 23.90 29.47
N VAL A 9 -15.16 23.56 29.19
CA VAL A 9 -15.49 22.50 28.22
C VAL A 9 -15.21 22.94 26.77
N ALA A 10 -15.26 24.24 26.48
CA ALA A 10 -14.96 24.77 25.15
C ALA A 10 -13.47 24.72 24.77
N LEU A 11 -12.56 24.59 25.74
CA LEU A 11 -11.10 24.53 25.51
C LEU A 11 -10.56 23.10 25.38
N LEU A 12 -11.41 22.08 25.56
CA LEU A 12 -11.12 20.68 25.25
C LEU A 12 -11.68 20.27 23.88
N GLY A 13 -11.99 21.25 23.01
CA GLY A 13 -12.16 21.04 21.59
C GLY A 13 -10.86 20.48 21.04
N GLN A 14 -10.74 19.15 21.10
CA GLN A 14 -9.63 18.40 20.57
C GLN A 14 -9.35 18.96 19.18
N SER A 15 -8.11 19.38 18.98
CA SER A 15 -7.54 19.60 17.67
C SER A 15 -7.55 18.27 16.93
N VAL A 16 -8.73 17.84 16.46
CA VAL A 16 -8.85 16.82 15.44
C VAL A 16 -8.25 17.47 14.21
N ARG A 17 -6.93 17.33 14.06
CA ARG A 17 -6.28 17.50 12.78
C ARG A 17 -6.90 16.43 11.91
N ALA A 18 -8.00 16.76 11.25
CA ALA A 18 -8.55 15.93 10.19
C ALA A 18 -7.37 15.69 9.23
N GLN A 19 -6.88 14.46 9.19
CA GLN A 19 -5.95 14.07 8.16
C GLN A 19 -6.72 14.24 6.85
N ASN A 20 -6.32 15.20 6.02
CA ASN A 20 -6.91 15.41 4.71
C ASN A 20 -6.45 14.31 3.75
N MET A 21 -6.69 13.05 4.11
CA MET A 21 -6.40 11.83 3.36
C MET A 21 -7.29 10.68 3.85
N LEU A 22 -7.64 9.77 2.95
CA LEU A 22 -8.14 8.46 3.35
C LEU A 22 -6.95 7.54 3.58
N ARG A 23 -6.98 6.79 4.67
CA ARG A 23 -5.96 5.82 5.05
C ARG A 23 -6.63 4.59 5.64
N PHE A 24 -6.43 3.43 5.01
CA PHE A 24 -7.06 2.19 5.46
C PHE A 24 -6.23 0.97 5.09
N GLY A 25 -6.45 -0.12 5.83
CA GLY A 25 -5.74 -1.38 5.61
C GLY A 25 -6.54 -2.32 4.71
N CYS A 26 -5.82 -3.08 3.90
CA CYS A 26 -6.34 -4.24 3.18
C CYS A 26 -5.50 -5.46 3.55
N SER A 27 -6.14 -6.49 4.12
CA SER A 27 -5.43 -7.68 4.58
C SER A 27 -5.00 -8.56 3.41
N GLN A 28 -3.92 -9.32 3.60
CA GLN A 28 -3.45 -10.32 2.64
C GLN A 28 -4.57 -11.31 2.31
N LEU A 29 -4.91 -11.45 1.02
CA LEU A 29 -5.77 -12.52 0.53
C LEU A 29 -4.96 -13.76 0.17
N SER A 30 -4.00 -13.60 -0.74
CA SER A 30 -3.15 -14.69 -1.19
C SER A 30 -1.75 -14.20 -1.54
N ILE A 31 -0.83 -15.16 -1.66
CA ILE A 31 0.53 -14.93 -2.15
C ILE A 31 0.77 -15.92 -3.27
N GLU A 32 0.93 -15.39 -4.49
CA GLU A 32 0.93 -16.19 -5.70
C GLU A 32 1.90 -15.63 -6.73
N ARG A 33 2.31 -16.50 -7.66
CA ARG A 33 3.06 -16.11 -8.85
C ARG A 33 2.09 -15.70 -9.95
N ALA A 34 1.46 -14.54 -9.76
CA ALA A 34 0.54 -13.95 -10.72
C ALA A 34 0.83 -12.45 -10.88
N ASP A 35 1.03 -12.00 -12.12
CA ASP A 35 1.17 -10.58 -12.46
C ASP A 35 0.42 -10.29 -13.76
N THR A 36 -0.70 -9.60 -13.64
CA THR A 36 -1.59 -9.36 -14.78
C THR A 36 -1.22 -8.10 -15.58
N LEU A 37 -0.25 -7.31 -15.09
CA LEU A 37 0.24 -6.12 -15.79
C LEU A 37 1.54 -6.42 -16.53
N GLU A 38 2.46 -7.16 -15.89
CA GLU A 38 3.74 -7.50 -16.50
C GLU A 38 3.66 -8.78 -17.34
N ASN A 39 2.95 -9.80 -16.85
CA ASN A 39 2.91 -11.12 -17.49
C ASN A 39 1.48 -11.66 -17.61
N PRO A 40 0.59 -10.94 -18.32
CA PRO A 40 -0.82 -11.30 -18.43
C PRO A 40 -0.99 -12.71 -19.01
N GLY A 41 -1.79 -13.54 -18.34
CA GLY A 41 -2.06 -14.92 -18.75
C GLY A 41 -0.97 -15.94 -18.42
N VAL A 42 0.14 -15.52 -17.79
CA VAL A 42 1.26 -16.42 -17.44
C VAL A 42 1.06 -16.99 -16.04
N ALA A 43 0.99 -18.33 -15.95
CA ALA A 43 0.81 -19.06 -14.70
C ALA A 43 1.81 -20.24 -14.61
N PRO A 44 2.83 -20.19 -13.72
CA PRO A 44 3.18 -19.10 -12.80
C PRO A 44 3.94 -17.96 -13.48
N SER A 45 3.74 -16.72 -13.04
CA SER A 45 4.58 -15.57 -13.44
C SER A 45 6.02 -15.70 -12.89
N PRO A 46 7.02 -15.00 -13.47
CA PRO A 46 8.43 -15.06 -13.04
C PRO A 46 8.66 -14.67 -11.57
N HIS A 47 7.81 -13.81 -10.99
CA HIS A 47 7.93 -13.26 -9.64
C HIS A 47 6.68 -13.51 -8.80
N THR A 48 6.80 -13.33 -7.47
CA THR A 48 5.73 -13.59 -6.51
C THR A 48 5.16 -12.30 -5.94
N HIS A 49 3.84 -12.24 -5.84
CA HIS A 49 3.11 -11.12 -5.31
C HIS A 49 2.27 -11.49 -4.09
N GLN A 50 2.15 -10.54 -3.17
CA GLN A 50 1.05 -10.53 -2.23
C GLN A 50 -0.13 -9.81 -2.87
N ILE A 51 -1.32 -10.41 -2.84
CA ILE A 51 -2.54 -9.88 -3.44
C ILE A 51 -3.52 -9.48 -2.32
N VAL A 52 -4.17 -8.32 -2.48
CA VAL A 52 -5.21 -7.79 -1.60
C VAL A 52 -6.34 -7.12 -2.38
N GLY A 53 -7.44 -6.79 -1.71
CA GLY A 53 -8.54 -6.00 -2.25
C GLY A 53 -9.70 -6.86 -2.73
N GLY A 54 -10.27 -6.55 -3.88
CA GLY A 54 -11.42 -7.26 -4.46
C GLY A 54 -11.14 -8.72 -4.84
N ASN A 55 -12.18 -9.55 -4.92
CA ASN A 55 -12.09 -10.96 -5.33
C ASN A 55 -12.16 -11.21 -6.86
N SER A 56 -12.12 -10.15 -7.68
CA SER A 56 -12.08 -10.23 -9.15
C SER A 56 -10.67 -10.42 -9.74
N PHE A 57 -9.64 -10.58 -8.92
CA PHE A 57 -8.27 -10.75 -9.40
C PHE A 57 -8.13 -12.05 -10.21
N ASN A 58 -7.62 -11.94 -11.45
CA ASN A 58 -7.49 -13.07 -12.37
C ASN A 58 -6.23 -12.93 -13.22
N ILE A 59 -5.46 -14.00 -13.39
CA ILE A 59 -4.18 -14.05 -14.13
C ILE A 59 -4.24 -13.38 -15.50
N THR A 60 -5.36 -13.49 -16.23
CA THR A 60 -5.47 -12.87 -17.56
C THR A 60 -5.79 -11.38 -17.46
N MET A 61 -6.71 -10.99 -16.57
CA MET A 61 -7.34 -9.65 -16.45
C MET A 61 -7.22 -8.87 -17.76
N THR A 62 -7.91 -9.31 -18.83
CA THR A 62 -7.80 -8.66 -20.14
C THR A 62 -8.25 -7.20 -20.04
N PRO A 63 -7.51 -6.22 -20.58
CA PRO A 63 -7.98 -4.85 -20.64
C PRO A 63 -9.16 -4.79 -21.62
N VAL A 64 -10.35 -4.59 -21.10
CA VAL A 64 -11.61 -4.58 -21.84
C VAL A 64 -12.42 -3.36 -21.46
N THR A 65 -13.61 -3.21 -22.05
CA THR A 65 -14.57 -2.13 -21.80
C THR A 65 -15.08 -2.03 -20.36
N TYR A 66 -14.66 -2.92 -19.45
CA TYR A 66 -15.09 -2.95 -18.05
C TYR A 66 -13.91 -3.03 -17.08
N ASP A 67 -14.11 -2.48 -15.88
CA ASP A 67 -13.17 -2.61 -14.75
C ASP A 67 -13.30 -3.98 -14.09
N PRO A 68 -12.20 -4.71 -13.87
CA PRO A 68 -12.24 -5.95 -13.09
C PRO A 68 -12.92 -5.77 -11.73
N SER A 69 -12.72 -4.63 -11.07
CA SER A 69 -13.33 -4.32 -9.76
C SER A 69 -14.86 -4.38 -9.75
N VAL A 70 -15.53 -4.12 -10.88
CA VAL A 70 -17.00 -4.22 -11.00
C VAL A 70 -17.48 -5.67 -10.88
N GLN A 71 -16.61 -6.66 -11.11
CA GLN A 71 -16.91 -8.07 -10.94
C GLN A 71 -16.66 -8.57 -9.50
N SER A 72 -16.07 -7.75 -8.63
CA SER A 72 -15.86 -8.14 -7.24
C SER A 72 -17.16 -8.06 -6.43
N THR A 73 -17.35 -9.03 -5.56
CA THR A 73 -18.48 -9.12 -4.61
C THR A 73 -18.03 -8.98 -3.16
N CYS A 74 -16.73 -9.07 -2.89
CA CYS A 74 -16.14 -8.86 -1.57
C CYS A 74 -14.75 -8.23 -1.71
N THR A 75 -14.24 -7.70 -0.60
CA THR A 75 -12.91 -7.07 -0.52
C THR A 75 -12.22 -7.41 0.80
N SER A 76 -10.89 -7.45 0.81
CA SER A 76 -10.08 -7.55 2.03
C SER A 76 -9.76 -6.20 2.69
N CYS A 77 -10.23 -5.10 2.09
CA CYS A 77 -10.06 -3.75 2.58
C CYS A 77 -11.02 -3.40 3.72
N THR A 78 -10.63 -2.42 4.54
CA THR A 78 -11.46 -1.92 5.65
C THR A 78 -12.76 -1.29 5.14
N TYR A 79 -12.72 -0.57 4.01
CA TYR A 79 -13.90 -0.03 3.35
C TYR A 79 -14.51 -1.08 2.44
N SER A 80 -15.80 -1.38 2.64
CA SER A 80 -16.55 -2.35 1.86
C SER A 80 -16.79 -1.93 0.41
N GLU A 81 -16.63 -0.64 0.13
CA GLU A 81 -16.80 -0.03 -1.20
C GLU A 81 -15.53 -0.12 -2.06
N ASP A 82 -14.38 -0.48 -1.48
CA ASP A 82 -13.14 -0.61 -2.23
C ASP A 82 -12.99 -2.02 -2.82
N PHE A 83 -13.36 -2.14 -4.08
CA PHE A 83 -13.22 -3.36 -4.88
C PHE A 83 -11.96 -3.37 -5.78
N GLY A 84 -11.03 -2.44 -5.58
CA GLY A 84 -9.77 -2.42 -6.31
C GLY A 84 -8.94 -3.68 -6.06
N ASN A 85 -8.19 -4.14 -7.06
CA ASN A 85 -7.21 -5.20 -6.87
C ASN A 85 -5.83 -4.57 -6.75
N TYR A 86 -5.09 -4.93 -5.70
CA TYR A 86 -3.74 -4.42 -5.47
C TYR A 86 -2.80 -5.58 -5.20
N TRP A 87 -1.58 -5.48 -5.71
CA TRP A 87 -0.56 -6.47 -5.45
C TRP A 87 0.83 -5.85 -5.44
N THR A 88 1.70 -6.39 -4.58
CA THR A 88 3.07 -5.91 -4.40
C THR A 88 4.04 -7.09 -4.34
N ALA A 89 5.29 -6.86 -4.76
CA ALA A 89 6.33 -7.88 -4.73
C ALA A 89 6.51 -8.41 -3.31
N SER A 90 6.51 -9.75 -3.17
CA SER A 90 6.80 -10.40 -1.89
C SER A 90 8.30 -10.47 -1.66
N LEU A 91 8.75 -10.00 -0.51
CA LEU A 91 10.16 -10.05 -0.12
C LEU A 91 10.50 -11.43 0.47
N TYR A 92 11.65 -11.97 0.07
CA TYR A 92 12.20 -13.20 0.61
C TYR A 92 13.61 -12.95 1.15
N PHE A 93 13.88 -13.49 2.33
CA PHE A 93 15.21 -13.59 2.90
C PHE A 93 15.86 -14.87 2.38
N GLN A 94 17.04 -14.75 1.78
CA GLN A 94 17.88 -15.89 1.44
C GLN A 94 18.86 -16.14 2.58
N SER A 95 18.80 -17.33 3.18
CA SER A 95 19.71 -17.71 4.25
C SER A 95 21.15 -17.82 3.72
N PRO A 96 22.12 -17.16 4.37
CA PRO A 96 23.52 -17.29 3.99
C PRO A 96 24.09 -18.69 4.29
N ASP A 97 23.50 -19.42 5.25
CA ASP A 97 24.03 -20.71 5.71
C ASP A 97 23.71 -21.87 4.77
N ASN A 98 22.54 -21.83 4.12
CA ASN A 98 22.05 -22.95 3.30
C ASN A 98 21.36 -22.52 1.99
N GLY A 99 21.32 -21.22 1.68
CA GLY A 99 20.72 -20.69 0.46
C GLY A 99 19.19 -20.80 0.39
N THR A 100 18.52 -21.27 1.44
CA THR A 100 17.06 -21.42 1.47
C THR A 100 16.38 -20.06 1.53
N PHE A 101 15.20 -19.96 0.93
CA PHE A 101 14.40 -18.75 0.93
C PHE A 101 13.28 -18.83 1.94
N GLN A 102 13.14 -17.81 2.78
CA GLN A 102 12.02 -17.64 3.68
C GLN A 102 11.33 -16.32 3.39
N ARG A 103 10.01 -16.34 3.25
CA ARG A 103 9.23 -15.12 3.02
C ARG A 103 9.34 -14.19 4.23
N VAL A 104 9.64 -12.92 4.00
CA VAL A 104 9.61 -11.90 5.05
C VAL A 104 8.14 -11.59 5.38
N PRO A 105 7.69 -11.79 6.63
CA PRO A 105 6.32 -11.49 7.02
C PRO A 105 6.01 -10.00 6.87
N GLN A 106 4.82 -9.69 6.40
CA GLN A 106 4.31 -8.32 6.38
C GLN A 106 3.56 -8.04 7.68
N MET A 107 3.80 -6.85 8.24
CA MET A 107 3.16 -6.42 9.48
C MET A 107 2.07 -5.40 9.20
N ALA A 108 1.14 -5.27 10.13
CA ALA A 108 0.16 -4.20 10.09
C ALA A 108 0.86 -2.83 10.14
N ASN A 109 0.38 -1.88 9.33
CA ASN A 109 0.81 -0.50 9.45
C ASN A 109 0.20 0.12 10.73
N GLY A 110 0.97 0.95 11.44
CA GLY A 110 0.63 1.39 12.80
C GLY A 110 -0.78 1.99 12.94
N GLY A 111 -1.53 1.50 13.94
CA GLY A 111 -2.89 1.96 14.23
C GLY A 111 -3.97 1.43 13.29
N LEU A 112 -3.66 0.45 12.42
CA LEU A 112 -4.65 -0.26 11.59
C LEU A 112 -4.73 -1.73 12.00
N THR A 113 -5.94 -2.29 11.90
CA THR A 113 -6.18 -3.73 12.11
C THR A 113 -6.13 -4.42 10.76
N GLN A 114 -5.03 -5.14 10.48
CA GLN A 114 -4.86 -5.90 9.24
C GLN A 114 -3.97 -7.13 9.47
N ASN A 115 -4.17 -8.19 8.69
CA ASN A 115 -3.28 -9.36 8.66
C ASN A 115 -2.39 -9.31 7.42
N GLY A 116 -1.11 -9.00 7.60
CA GLY A 116 -0.19 -8.69 6.50
C GLY A 116 -0.74 -7.55 5.64
N GLY A 117 -0.71 -7.75 4.31
CA GLY A 117 -1.46 -6.89 3.41
C GLY A 117 -0.75 -5.56 3.14
N LEU A 118 -1.52 -4.54 2.76
CA LEU A 118 -1.00 -3.20 2.51
C LEU A 118 -1.92 -2.13 3.08
N THR A 119 -1.41 -0.91 3.13
CA THR A 119 -2.17 0.26 3.53
C THR A 119 -2.34 1.18 2.33
N VAL A 120 -3.59 1.47 1.99
CA VAL A 120 -3.95 2.37 0.89
C VAL A 120 -4.08 3.79 1.42
N TYR A 121 -3.55 4.73 0.64
CA TYR A 121 -3.61 6.18 0.91
C TYR A 121 -4.24 6.90 -0.28
N TYR A 122 -5.32 7.64 -0.05
CA TYR A 122 -5.81 8.66 -0.99
C TYR A 122 -5.53 10.04 -0.43
N MET A 123 -4.62 10.78 -1.07
CA MET A 123 -4.11 12.06 -0.60
C MET A 123 -4.60 13.19 -1.52
N PRO A 124 -5.76 13.81 -1.25
CA PRO A 124 -6.34 14.84 -2.11
C PRO A 124 -5.43 16.07 -2.30
N TYR A 125 -4.54 16.36 -1.35
CA TYR A 125 -3.55 17.44 -1.49
C TYR A 125 -2.47 17.15 -2.54
N SER A 126 -2.34 15.91 -3.00
CA SER A 126 -1.48 15.53 -4.12
C SER A 126 -2.17 15.75 -5.48
N ALA A 127 -3.45 16.10 -5.50
CA ALA A 127 -4.20 16.31 -6.73
C ALA A 127 -3.76 17.58 -7.46
N LYS A 128 -3.59 17.49 -8.79
CA LYS A 128 -3.31 18.64 -9.63
C LYS A 128 -4.46 19.65 -9.52
N ASN A 129 -4.14 20.90 -9.18
CA ASN A 129 -5.11 21.98 -8.97
C ASN A 129 -6.20 21.65 -7.92
N ASN A 130 -5.88 20.84 -6.90
CA ASN A 130 -6.83 20.39 -5.87
C ASN A 130 -8.07 19.66 -6.44
N LYS A 131 -7.99 19.11 -7.65
CA LYS A 131 -9.09 18.39 -8.30
C LYS A 131 -8.79 16.89 -8.34
N MET A 132 -9.46 16.12 -7.49
CA MET A 132 -9.47 14.66 -7.54
C MET A 132 -10.47 14.20 -8.61
N THR A 133 -10.05 13.30 -9.49
CA THR A 133 -10.94 12.64 -10.47
C THR A 133 -10.93 11.15 -10.20
N ALA A 134 -12.09 10.50 -10.33
CA ALA A 134 -12.14 9.05 -10.32
C ALA A 134 -11.31 8.47 -11.47
N PHE A 135 -10.74 7.30 -11.25
CA PHE A 135 -10.02 6.59 -12.30
C PHE A 135 -10.98 6.22 -13.44
N PRO A 136 -10.56 6.34 -14.71
CA PRO A 136 -11.39 5.94 -15.83
C PRO A 136 -11.58 4.40 -15.85
N PRO A 137 -12.61 3.88 -16.52
CA PRO A 137 -12.74 2.45 -16.69
C PRO A 137 -11.55 1.81 -17.41
N GLY A 138 -11.15 0.63 -16.95
CA GLY A 138 -10.00 -0.13 -17.40
C GLY A 138 -8.66 0.36 -16.82
N PHE A 139 -8.67 1.32 -15.88
CA PHE A 139 -7.44 1.96 -15.41
C PHE A 139 -6.53 1.01 -14.65
N ARG A 140 -5.24 1.10 -14.98
CA ARG A 140 -4.18 0.24 -14.47
C ARG A 140 -2.94 1.07 -14.24
N MET A 141 -2.24 0.79 -13.15
CA MET A 141 -0.99 1.47 -12.82
C MET A 141 0.04 0.45 -12.36
N LYS A 142 1.28 0.67 -12.78
CA LYS A 142 2.48 -0.05 -12.32
C LYS A 142 3.49 1.00 -11.85
N ALA A 143 4.09 0.77 -10.69
CA ALA A 143 5.28 1.49 -10.26
C ALA A 143 6.47 0.53 -10.25
N GLY A 144 7.60 1.01 -10.75
CA GLY A 144 8.82 0.22 -10.85
C GLY A 144 8.85 -0.69 -12.08
N GLU A 145 10.02 -1.29 -12.26
CA GLU A 145 10.33 -2.17 -13.38
C GLU A 145 11.28 -3.26 -12.86
N PRO A 146 11.02 -4.56 -13.06
CA PRO A 146 11.84 -5.64 -12.49
C PRO A 146 13.31 -5.61 -12.92
N THR A 147 13.59 -5.01 -14.08
CA THR A 147 14.94 -4.91 -14.65
C THR A 147 15.62 -3.56 -14.39
N ALA A 148 14.97 -2.65 -13.67
CA ALA A 148 15.53 -1.34 -13.39
C ALA A 148 16.78 -1.41 -12.51
N THR A 149 17.84 -0.76 -12.97
CA THR A 149 19.08 -0.55 -12.22
C THR A 149 19.21 0.88 -11.71
N THR A 150 18.34 1.79 -12.16
CA THR A 150 18.32 3.19 -11.76
C THR A 150 17.38 3.42 -10.59
N ASP A 151 17.80 4.26 -9.65
CA ASP A 151 16.96 4.67 -8.53
C ASP A 151 15.69 5.40 -9.01
N ASN A 152 14.52 4.92 -8.58
CA ASN A 152 13.22 5.57 -8.76
C ASN A 152 12.55 5.88 -7.41
N ARG A 153 13.26 6.64 -6.56
CA ARG A 153 12.76 7.13 -5.27
C ARG A 153 11.43 7.90 -5.34
N VAL A 154 11.08 8.45 -6.50
CA VAL A 154 9.85 9.23 -6.70
C VAL A 154 8.63 8.31 -6.70
N SER A 155 8.70 7.14 -7.33
CA SER A 155 7.59 6.17 -7.35
C SER A 155 7.69 5.13 -6.24
N ILE A 156 8.89 4.68 -5.88
CA ILE A 156 9.09 3.65 -4.86
C ILE A 156 10.16 4.11 -3.89
N CYS A 157 9.81 4.21 -2.62
CA CYS A 157 10.77 4.59 -1.58
C CYS A 157 10.69 3.64 -0.39
N HIS A 158 11.82 3.46 0.28
CA HIS A 158 11.99 2.58 1.42
C HIS A 158 12.38 3.38 2.66
N ARG A 159 11.97 2.86 3.82
CA ARG A 159 12.36 3.39 5.13
C ARG A 159 12.62 2.25 6.10
N CYS A 160 13.78 2.23 6.74
CA CYS A 160 13.98 1.44 7.95
C CYS A 160 13.20 2.08 9.09
N LEU A 161 12.27 1.35 9.72
CA LEU A 161 11.45 1.87 10.80
C LEU A 161 12.25 2.01 12.13
N GLY A 162 11.96 3.06 12.89
CA GLY A 162 12.57 3.43 14.17
C GLY A 162 11.64 4.24 15.09
N ASN A 163 12.16 4.79 16.20
CA ASN A 163 11.35 5.63 17.11
C ASN A 163 11.14 7.05 16.54
N GLY A 164 9.89 7.45 16.34
CA GLY A 164 9.52 8.83 15.99
C GLY A 164 9.39 9.13 14.49
N GLU A 165 8.96 8.16 13.69
CA GLU A 165 8.92 8.34 12.23
C GLU A 165 7.70 9.10 11.72
N GLY A 166 7.92 9.89 10.66
CA GLY A 166 6.89 10.71 10.04
C GLY A 166 5.84 9.90 9.27
N PHE A 167 4.61 10.42 9.26
CA PHE A 167 3.47 9.83 8.56
C PHE A 167 3.53 9.96 7.03
N ALA A 168 4.38 10.84 6.50
CA ALA A 168 4.53 11.02 5.06
C ALA A 168 4.98 9.69 4.39
N PRO A 169 4.36 9.25 3.28
CA PRO A 169 4.74 8.02 2.59
C PRO A 169 6.21 8.02 2.16
N CYS A 170 6.62 9.07 1.44
CA CYS A 170 8.00 9.36 1.08
C CYS A 170 8.36 10.79 1.51
N ASP A 171 9.45 10.96 2.26
CA ASP A 171 10.05 12.24 2.64
C ASP A 171 11.58 12.20 2.48
N ALA A 172 12.28 13.22 2.98
CA ALA A 172 13.72 13.34 2.88
C ALA A 172 14.50 12.19 3.57
N LYS A 173 13.88 11.45 4.49
CA LYS A 173 14.49 10.31 5.20
C LYS A 173 14.32 8.98 4.45
N ASN A 174 13.50 8.94 3.40
CA ASN A 174 13.36 7.74 2.58
C ASN A 174 14.50 7.66 1.56
N ILE A 175 14.95 6.43 1.35
CA ILE A 175 15.88 6.06 0.30
C ILE A 175 15.10 5.39 -0.83
N GLY A 176 15.59 5.52 -2.06
CA GLY A 176 15.03 4.80 -3.18
C GLY A 176 15.48 3.33 -3.25
N PRO A 177 16.79 3.01 -3.12
CA PRO A 177 17.22 1.61 -3.09
C PRO A 177 16.66 0.87 -1.87
N PHE A 178 16.59 -0.45 -2.00
CA PHE A 178 16.26 -1.32 -0.87
C PHE A 178 17.31 -1.16 0.24
N PRO A 179 16.94 -1.12 1.54
CA PRO A 179 17.90 -0.95 2.62
C PRO A 179 18.99 -2.03 2.60
N ASP A 180 20.25 -1.60 2.64
CA ASP A 180 21.45 -2.43 2.67
C ASP A 180 21.86 -2.85 4.10
N LYS A 181 21.11 -2.38 5.09
CA LYS A 181 21.32 -2.65 6.51
C LYS A 181 20.08 -3.22 7.15
N TYR A 182 20.29 -3.97 8.23
CA TYR A 182 19.21 -4.48 9.05
C TYR A 182 18.38 -3.34 9.66
N CYS A 183 17.06 -3.41 9.52
CA CYS A 183 16.12 -2.46 10.10
C CYS A 183 15.39 -3.14 11.27
N PRO A 184 15.71 -2.81 12.54
CA PRO A 184 15.21 -3.54 13.71
C PRO A 184 13.68 -3.55 13.87
N GLN A 185 12.99 -2.51 13.41
CA GLN A 185 11.53 -2.41 13.46
C GLN A 185 10.86 -2.71 12.11
N GLY A 186 11.62 -3.28 11.17
CA GLY A 186 11.15 -3.62 9.83
C GLY A 186 11.38 -2.52 8.80
N ILE A 187 10.93 -2.80 7.58
CA ILE A 187 11.06 -1.93 6.41
C ILE A 187 9.68 -1.52 5.97
N ARG A 188 9.48 -0.22 5.73
CA ARG A 188 8.30 0.29 5.04
C ARG A 188 8.68 0.61 3.61
N ALA A 189 8.05 -0.09 2.66
CA ALA A 189 8.01 0.33 1.26
C ALA A 189 6.78 1.21 1.04
N SER A 190 6.94 2.29 0.29
CA SER A 190 5.85 3.16 -0.13
C SER A 190 5.88 3.30 -1.64
N ILE A 191 4.73 3.05 -2.25
CA ILE A 191 4.51 3.05 -3.69
C ILE A 191 3.60 4.23 -3.99
N ILE A 192 4.07 5.15 -4.81
CA ILE A 192 3.37 6.36 -5.25
C ILE A 192 3.05 6.18 -6.73
N LEU A 193 1.77 6.35 -7.06
CA LEU A 193 1.19 6.17 -8.39
C LEU A 193 0.52 7.47 -8.85
#